data_AF-A0A7S0ED66-F1
#
_entry.id   AF-A0A7S0ED66-F1
#
_cell.length_a   1.000
_cell.length_b   1.000
_cell.length_c   1.000
_cell.angle_alpha   90.00
_cell.angle_beta   90.00
_cell.angle_gamma   90.00
#
_symmetry.space_group_name_H-M   'P 1'
#
loop_
_entity.id
_entity.type
_entity.pdbx_description
1 polymer ?
#
loop_
_entity_poly.entity_id
_entity_poly.type
_entity_poly.pdbx_seq_one_letter_code
_entity_poly.pdbx_strand_id
1 'polypeptide(L)'
;VGSDLSALVLQAARTLASVPSQLRIDSLEQLYAQALVIQPVFFEKMLELGSKCDCFFLVDDSQAGDQRYISWAETVEDPDRQALIKGPTLKNVTRAIQKVVR
;
A
#
# COMPACT_ATOMS: atom_id res chain seq x y z
N VAL A 1 26.54 13.35 -5.60
CA VAL A 1 25.40 12.56 -5.07
C VAL A 1 24.02 13.18 -5.39
N GLY A 2 23.90 14.45 -5.82
CA GLY A 2 22.59 15.10 -6.07
C GLY A 2 21.96 14.96 -7.47
N SER A 3 22.64 14.37 -8.46
CA SER A 3 22.17 14.28 -9.86
C SER A 3 21.25 13.10 -10.15
N ASP A 4 21.40 11.99 -9.42
CA ASP A 4 20.59 10.77 -9.64
C ASP A 4 19.15 10.92 -9.15
N LEU A 5 18.96 11.58 -8.00
CA LEU A 5 17.63 11.78 -7.42
C LEU A 5 16.76 12.69 -8.30
N SER A 6 17.35 13.71 -8.91
CA SER A 6 16.64 14.62 -9.81
C SER A 6 16.25 13.93 -11.12
N ALA A 7 17.11 13.07 -11.66
CA ALA A 7 16.78 12.23 -12.81
C ALA A 7 15.65 11.23 -12.49
N LEU A 8 15.69 10.59 -11.31
CA LEU A 8 14.67 9.65 -10.87
C LEU A 8 13.30 10.33 -10.68
N VAL A 9 13.28 11.53 -10.11
CA VAL A 9 12.05 12.33 -9.92
C VAL A 9 11.46 12.76 -11.27
N LEU A 10 12.30 13.19 -12.23
CA LEU A 10 11.88 13.51 -13.59
C LEU A 10 11.35 12.29 -14.34
N GLN A 11 11.98 11.13 -14.16
CA GLN A 11 11.55 9.85 -14.71
C GLN A 11 10.17 9.48 -14.14
N ALA A 12 10.01 9.52 -12.82
CA ALA A 12 8.74 9.23 -12.14
C ALA A 12 7.63 10.20 -12.58
N ALA A 13 7.93 11.49 -12.71
CA ALA A 13 6.98 12.49 -13.20
C ALA A 13 6.51 12.21 -14.64
N ARG A 14 7.42 11.75 -15.52
CA ARG A 14 7.07 11.32 -16.88
C ARG A 14 6.21 10.06 -16.90
N THR A 15 6.51 9.08 -16.05
CA THR A 15 5.70 7.86 -15.92
C THR A 15 4.31 8.17 -15.38
N LEU A 16 4.19 9.13 -14.45
CA LEU A 16 2.92 9.61 -13.92
C LEU A 16 2.10 10.41 -14.95
N ALA A 17 2.77 11.10 -15.89
CA ALA A 17 2.10 11.85 -16.95
C ALA A 17 1.47 10.95 -18.02
N SER A 18 1.96 9.71 -18.19
CA SER A 18 1.37 8.72 -19.09
C SER A 18 0.55 7.71 -18.31
N VAL A 19 -0.53 8.16 -17.65
CA VAL A 19 -1.54 7.22 -17.14
C VAL A 19 -2.09 6.47 -18.36
N PRO A 20 -1.89 5.13 -18.46
CA PRO A 20 -2.46 4.34 -19.55
C PRO A 20 -3.95 4.62 -19.68
N SER A 21 -4.48 4.65 -20.91
CA SER A 21 -5.91 4.90 -21.14
C SER A 21 -6.81 3.94 -20.34
N GLN A 22 -6.33 2.73 -20.07
CA GLN A 22 -6.98 1.69 -19.26
C GLN A 22 -7.11 2.05 -17.77
N LEU A 23 -6.30 2.99 -17.27
CA LEU A 23 -6.36 3.50 -15.90
C LEU A 23 -7.11 4.83 -15.80
N ARG A 24 -7.65 5.35 -16.92
CA ARG A 24 -8.56 6.48 -16.87
C ARG A 24 -9.86 6.06 -16.19
N ILE A 25 -10.42 7.00 -15.44
CA ILE A 25 -11.63 6.81 -14.66
C ILE A 25 -12.71 7.64 -15.33
N ASP A 26 -13.64 6.95 -15.99
CA ASP A 26 -14.74 7.58 -16.72
C ASP A 26 -16.05 7.55 -15.91
N SER A 27 -16.09 6.79 -14.80
CA SER A 27 -17.26 6.71 -13.92
C SER A 27 -16.90 6.51 -12.44
N LEU A 28 -17.85 6.76 -11.55
CA LEU A 28 -17.68 6.52 -10.11
C LEU A 28 -17.58 5.02 -9.79
N GLU A 29 -18.30 4.18 -10.52
CA GLU A 29 -18.26 2.73 -10.39
C GLU A 29 -16.86 2.19 -10.75
N GLN A 30 -16.23 2.72 -11.80
CA GLN A 30 -14.84 2.39 -12.13
C GLN A 30 -13.88 2.81 -11.02
N LEU A 31 -14.02 4.04 -10.48
CA LEU A 31 -13.20 4.52 -9.36
C LEU A 31 -13.30 3.57 -8.15
N TYR A 32 -14.53 3.14 -7.84
CA TYR A 32 -14.81 2.26 -6.72
C TYR A 32 -14.29 0.84 -6.94
N ALA A 33 -14.48 0.28 -8.13
CA ALA A 33 -13.94 -1.02 -8.51
C ALA A 33 -12.40 -1.02 -8.46
N GLN A 34 -11.76 0.02 -8.98
CA GLN A 34 -10.31 0.18 -8.90
C GLN A 34 -9.84 0.28 -7.45
N ALA A 35 -10.54 1.03 -6.59
CA ALA A 35 -10.18 1.16 -5.18
C ALA A 35 -10.18 -0.20 -4.44
N LEU A 36 -11.17 -1.06 -4.69
CA LEU A 36 -11.26 -2.39 -4.10
C LEU A 36 -10.09 -3.29 -4.49
N VAL A 37 -9.53 -3.12 -5.70
CA VAL A 37 -8.39 -3.91 -6.20
C VAL A 37 -7.06 -3.30 -5.76
N ILE A 38 -6.93 -1.97 -5.75
CA ILE A 38 -5.68 -1.28 -5.42
C ILE A 38 -5.26 -1.54 -3.98
N GLN A 39 -6.20 -1.53 -3.03
CA GLN A 39 -5.88 -1.68 -1.60
C GLN A 39 -5.13 -2.99 -1.28
N PRO A 40 -5.62 -4.20 -1.67
CA PRO A 40 -4.90 -5.44 -1.41
C PRO A 40 -3.60 -5.54 -2.20
N VAL A 41 -3.58 -5.14 -3.48
CA VAL A 41 -2.35 -5.19 -4.31
C VAL A 41 -1.26 -4.28 -3.74
N PHE A 42 -1.62 -3.09 -3.25
CA PHE A 42 -0.68 -2.18 -2.62
C PHE A 42 -0.11 -2.78 -1.33
N PHE A 43 -0.94 -3.46 -0.54
CA PHE A 43 -0.49 -4.13 0.67
C PHE A 43 0.50 -5.26 0.35
N GLU A 44 0.20 -6.12 -0.62
CA GLU A 44 1.12 -7.17 -1.08
C GLU A 44 2.47 -6.61 -1.55
N LYS A 45 2.45 -5.49 -2.31
CA LYS A 45 3.68 -4.84 -2.76
C LYS A 45 4.50 -4.25 -1.62
N MET A 46 3.84 -3.73 -0.60
CA MET A 46 4.52 -3.25 0.61
C MET A 46 5.19 -4.41 1.35
N LEU A 47 4.53 -5.56 1.47
CA LEU A 47 5.13 -6.76 2.08
C LEU A 47 6.31 -7.27 1.25
N GLU A 48 6.18 -7.31 -0.08
CA GLU A 48 7.27 -7.67 -1.00
C GLU A 48 8.47 -6.71 -0.90
N LEU A 49 8.23 -5.43 -0.62
CA LEU A 49 9.30 -4.47 -0.40
C LEU A 49 9.95 -4.67 0.97
N GLY A 50 9.15 -4.87 2.02
CA GLY A 50 9.66 -5.10 3.37
C GLY A 50 10.49 -6.38 3.46
N SER A 51 10.17 -7.40 2.66
CA SER A 51 10.96 -8.62 2.58
C SER A 51 12.36 -8.45 2.01
N LYS A 52 12.57 -7.41 1.20
CA LYS A 52 13.88 -7.08 0.60
C LYS A 52 14.72 -6.16 1.46
N CYS A 53 14.11 -5.53 2.48
CA CYS A 53 14.72 -4.45 3.24
C CYS A 53 14.71 -4.70 4.77
N ASP A 54 14.33 -5.90 5.22
CA ASP A 54 14.22 -6.28 6.64
C ASP A 54 13.48 -5.24 7.48
N CYS A 55 12.34 -4.78 6.97
CA CYS A 55 11.57 -3.70 7.60
C CYS A 55 10.81 -4.15 8.86
N PHE A 56 10.38 -3.15 9.63
CA PHE A 56 9.44 -3.31 10.74
C PHE A 56 8.06 -2.80 10.32
N PHE A 57 7.03 -3.53 10.74
CA PHE A 57 5.63 -3.23 10.45
C PHE A 57 4.87 -2.94 11.73
N LEU A 58 3.95 -1.98 11.68
CA LEU A 58 3.03 -1.73 12.78
C LEU A 58 2.03 -2.88 12.88
N VAL A 59 1.75 -3.34 14.09
CA VAL A 59 0.79 -4.39 14.39
C VAL A 59 -0.59 -3.77 14.59
N ASP A 60 -1.63 -4.36 14.00
CA ASP A 60 -3.03 -3.98 14.21
C ASP A 60 -3.58 -4.67 15.47
N ASP A 61 -3.01 -4.30 16.62
CA ASP A 61 -3.47 -4.77 17.92
C ASP A 61 -4.34 -3.69 18.56
N SER A 62 -5.65 -3.81 18.43
CA SER A 62 -6.61 -2.88 19.02
C SER A 62 -6.69 -2.95 20.55
N GLN A 63 -6.02 -3.92 21.18
CA GLN A 63 -6.05 -4.15 22.63
C GLN A 63 -4.82 -3.58 23.35
N ALA A 64 -3.72 -3.32 22.64
CA ALA A 64 -2.51 -2.76 23.21
C ALA A 64 -2.55 -1.24 23.18
N GLY A 65 -2.52 -0.60 24.36
CA GLY A 65 -2.44 0.86 24.47
C GLY A 65 -1.19 1.48 23.83
N ASP A 66 -0.19 0.64 23.50
CA ASP A 66 1.07 1.04 22.86
C ASP A 66 1.20 0.48 21.45
N GLN A 67 1.77 1.29 20.54
CA GLN A 67 2.11 0.88 19.19
C GLN A 67 3.18 -0.21 19.22
N ARG A 68 2.82 -1.42 18.81
CA ARG A 68 3.75 -2.55 18.67
C ARG A 68 4.22 -2.68 17.23
N TYR A 69 5.50 -2.96 17.04
CA TYR A 69 6.08 -3.27 15.75
C TYR A 69 6.55 -4.72 15.70
N ILE A 70 6.48 -5.32 14.51
CA ILE A 70 6.99 -6.66 14.23
C ILE A 70 7.98 -6.60 13.07
N SER A 71 9.12 -7.27 13.19
CA SER A 71 10.07 -7.34 12.07
C SER A 71 9.56 -8.30 11.00
N TRP A 72 9.93 -8.08 9.73
CA TRP A 72 9.62 -9.02 8.66
C TRP A 72 10.11 -10.44 8.99
N ALA A 73 11.32 -10.58 9.55
CA ALA A 73 11.91 -11.86 9.94
C ALA A 73 11.01 -12.65 10.91
N GLU A 74 10.30 -11.98 11.82
CA GLU A 74 9.36 -12.60 12.76
C GLU A 74 8.03 -13.02 12.13
N THR A 75 7.74 -12.59 10.89
CA THR A 75 6.49 -12.88 10.15
C THR A 75 6.64 -13.91 9.05
N VAL A 76 7.86 -14.13 8.54
CA VAL A 76 8.12 -15.06 7.41
C VAL A 76 7.68 -16.49 7.71
N GLU A 77 7.85 -16.94 8.95
CA GLU A 77 7.58 -18.32 9.36
C GLU A 77 6.17 -18.53 9.94
N ASP A 78 5.40 -17.45 10.13
CA ASP A 78 4.12 -17.47 10.83
C ASP A 78 3.08 -16.60 10.11
N PRO A 79 2.22 -17.23 9.28
CA PRO A 79 1.15 -16.54 8.57
C PRO A 79 0.18 -15.80 9.50
N ASP A 80 -0.01 -16.28 10.72
CA ASP A 80 -0.91 -15.64 11.69
C ASP A 80 -0.31 -14.29 12.13
N ARG A 81 1.01 -14.23 12.31
CA ARG A 81 1.71 -12.95 12.60
C ARG A 81 1.70 -12.00 11.42
N GLN A 82 1.79 -12.52 10.19
CA GLN A 82 1.68 -11.70 9.00
C GLN A 82 0.28 -11.06 8.90
N ALA A 83 -0.77 -11.78 9.29
CA ALA A 83 -2.14 -11.25 9.34
C ALA A 83 -2.34 -10.14 10.39
N LEU A 84 -1.46 -10.05 11.40
CA LEU A 84 -1.46 -8.97 12.38
C LEU A 84 -0.82 -7.68 11.85
N ILE A 85 -0.15 -7.69 10.70
CA ILE A 85 0.43 -6.48 10.12
C ILE A 85 -0.69 -5.53 9.74
N LYS A 86 -0.61 -4.31 10.26
CA LYS A 86 -1.55 -3.25 9.91
C LYS A 86 -1.44 -2.89 8.43
N GLY A 87 -2.57 -3.01 7.73
CA GLY A 87 -2.70 -2.58 6.35
C GLY A 87 -2.47 -1.07 6.20
N PRO A 88 -1.76 -0.62 5.17
CA PRO A 88 -1.52 0.80 4.91
C PRO A 88 -2.82 1.50 4.50
N THR A 89 -3.07 2.69 5.04
CA THR A 89 -4.28 3.46 4.71
C THR A 89 -4.02 4.40 3.53
N LEU A 90 -4.61 4.10 2.39
CA LEU A 90 -4.64 5.00 1.24
C LEU A 90 -5.92 5.86 1.31
N LYS A 91 -5.86 7.05 1.93
CA LYS A 91 -7.03 7.90 2.26
C LYS A 91 -8.15 7.91 1.21
N ASN A 92 -7.83 8.15 -0.05
CA ASN A 92 -8.83 8.23 -1.13
C ASN A 92 -9.41 6.87 -1.50
N VAL A 93 -8.60 5.82 -1.49
CA VAL A 93 -9.00 4.43 -1.71
C VAL A 93 -9.89 3.96 -0.57
N THR A 94 -9.47 4.17 0.69
CA THR A 94 -10.26 3.85 1.88
C THR A 94 -11.63 4.55 1.83
N ARG A 95 -11.67 5.85 1.47
CA ARG A 95 -12.92 6.59 1.32
C ARG A 95 -13.80 6.03 0.20
N ALA A 96 -13.22 5.63 -0.93
CA ALA A 96 -13.95 5.03 -2.04
C ALA A 96 -14.55 3.68 -1.62
N ILE A 97 -13.79 2.81 -0.96
CA ILE A 97 -14.26 1.52 -0.44
C ILE A 97 -15.42 1.74 0.55
N GLN A 98 -15.29 2.69 1.48
CA GLN A 98 -16.36 3.03 2.44
C GLN A 98 -17.66 3.49 1.79
N LYS A 99 -17.64 4.00 0.55
CA LYS A 99 -18.85 4.36 -0.19
C LYS A 99 -19.53 3.16 -0.86
N VAL A 100 -18.80 2.06 -1.06
CA VAL A 100 -19.31 0.82 -1.68
C VAL A 100 -19.84 -0.15 -0.64
N VAL A 101 -19.13 -0.30 0.48
CA VAL A 101 -19.42 -1.30 1.53
C VAL A 101 -20.44 -0.76 2.56
N ARG A 102 -21.14 0.32 2.25
CA ARG A 102 -22.17 0.93 3.11
C ARG A 102 -23.56 0.44 2.78
#